data_AF-I3ZXE1-F1
#
_entry.id   AF-I3ZXE1-F1
#
_cell.length_a   1.000
_cell.length_b   1.000
_cell.length_c   1.000
_cell.angle_alpha   90.00
_cell.angle_beta   90.00
_cell.angle_gamma   90.00
#
_symmetry.space_group_name_H-M   'P 1'
#
loop_
_entity.id
_entity.type
_entity.pdbx_description
1 polymer ?
#
loop_
_entity_poly.entity_id
_entity_poly.type
_entity_poly.pdbx_seq_one_letter_code
_entity_poly.pdbx_strand_id
1 'polypeptide(L)'
;MSFFIANFSRKSIEMKKSIYKFNQVRLYFFLFLAIVWLLLCISYIILSDSRIYISILYLVLGLNYGFLFIKYYFFPYIKIENNHLIFSKFPTKNIDLNQVTTLKYFAGDYVFETNEAKVVIPKNSIKKTQRERFEHFFKSIENDLAQKHSVH
;
A
#
# COMPACT_ATOMS: atom_id res chain seq x y z
N MET A 1 15.87 1.58 40.11
CA MET A 1 14.98 0.94 39.12
C MET A 1 14.24 1.95 38.23
N SER A 2 14.87 3.09 37.88
CA SER A 2 14.23 4.19 37.11
C SER A 2 14.94 4.53 35.80
N PHE A 3 16.03 3.83 35.47
CA PHE A 3 16.88 4.15 34.31
C PHE A 3 16.51 3.36 33.04
N PHE A 4 15.74 2.27 33.18
CA PHE A 4 15.43 1.37 32.05
C PHE A 4 14.18 1.79 31.27
N ILE A 5 13.22 2.45 31.91
CA ILE A 5 11.97 2.93 31.26
C ILE A 5 12.24 4.17 30.38
N ALA A 6 13.23 5.00 30.75
CA ALA A 6 13.55 6.23 30.03
C ALA A 6 14.20 6.01 28.66
N ASN A 7 14.83 4.85 28.40
CA ASN A 7 15.52 4.58 27.14
C ASN A 7 14.61 3.97 26.06
N PHE A 8 13.58 3.20 26.46
CA PHE A 8 12.60 2.66 25.52
C PHE A 8 11.64 3.76 25.01
N SER A 9 11.30 4.72 25.87
CA SER A 9 10.49 5.89 25.51
C SER A 9 11.23 6.93 24.66
N ARG A 10 12.56 6.81 24.50
CA ARG A 10 13.38 7.74 23.71
C ARG A 10 13.74 7.19 22.33
N LYS A 11 13.47 5.92 22.01
CA LYS A 11 13.66 5.36 20.65
C LYS A 11 12.43 5.51 19.76
N SER A 12 11.35 6.09 20.27
CA SER A 12 10.32 6.80 19.49
C SER A 12 10.81 8.17 19.00
N ILE A 13 12.13 8.31 18.75
CA ILE A 13 12.73 9.39 17.97
C ILE A 13 11.92 9.52 16.69
N GLU A 14 11.26 10.66 16.54
CA GLU A 14 10.65 11.18 15.32
C GLU A 14 10.75 10.22 14.13
N MET A 15 9.76 9.35 13.98
CA MET A 15 9.54 8.68 12.71
C MET A 15 9.15 9.76 11.71
N LYS A 16 10.17 10.39 11.12
CA LYS A 16 10.06 11.50 10.18
C LYS A 16 9.01 11.12 9.17
N LYS A 17 7.90 11.88 9.17
CA LYS A 17 6.76 11.70 8.27
C LYS A 17 7.24 11.26 6.91
N SER A 18 6.94 10.02 6.56
CA SER A 18 7.40 9.41 5.31
C SER A 18 6.22 8.92 4.49
N ILE A 19 6.20 9.35 3.24
CA ILE A 19 5.12 9.09 2.31
C ILE A 19 5.70 8.30 1.15
N TYR A 20 5.18 7.09 0.97
CA TYR A 20 5.55 6.20 -0.13
C TYR A 20 4.44 6.22 -1.18
N LYS A 21 4.84 6.52 -2.42
CA LYS A 21 3.95 6.57 -3.58
C LYS A 21 3.80 5.19 -4.20
N PHE A 22 2.66 4.99 -4.85
CA PHE A 22 2.38 3.79 -5.62
C PHE A 22 3.33 3.68 -6.82
N ASN A 23 3.59 2.45 -7.26
CA ASN A 23 4.42 2.18 -8.42
C ASN A 23 3.79 2.75 -9.70
N GLN A 24 4.53 3.64 -10.38
CA GLN A 24 4.07 4.33 -11.59
C GLN A 24 3.78 3.37 -12.75
N VAL A 25 4.51 2.26 -12.89
CA VAL A 25 4.26 1.26 -13.95
C VAL A 25 2.86 0.66 -13.82
N ARG A 26 2.48 0.29 -12.60
CA ARG A 26 1.17 -0.30 -12.32
C ARG A 26 0.05 0.75 -12.43
N LEU A 27 0.37 2.01 -12.15
CA LEU A 27 -0.54 3.14 -12.34
C LEU A 27 -0.86 3.35 -13.82
N TYR A 28 0.16 3.41 -14.69
CA TYR A 28 -0.05 3.52 -16.14
C TYR A 28 -0.74 2.30 -16.74
N PHE A 29 -0.54 1.11 -16.18
CA PHE A 29 -1.30 -0.07 -16.59
C PHE A 29 -2.81 0.09 -16.36
N PHE A 30 -3.23 0.64 -15.21
CA PHE A 30 -4.65 0.93 -14.98
C PHE A 30 -5.19 2.00 -15.93
N LEU A 31 -4.40 3.03 -16.23
CA LEU A 31 -4.79 4.05 -17.21
C LEU A 31 -4.94 3.45 -18.61
N PHE A 32 -3.98 2.63 -19.04
CA PHE A 32 -4.03 1.93 -20.32
C PHE A 32 -5.28 1.04 -20.42
N LEU A 33 -5.58 0.24 -19.39
CA LEU A 33 -6.80 -0.56 -19.36
C LEU A 33 -8.05 0.30 -19.43
N ALA A 34 -8.11 1.41 -18.67
CA ALA A 34 -9.24 2.32 -18.72
C ALA A 34 -9.50 2.85 -20.14
N ILE A 35 -8.44 3.27 -20.84
CA ILE A 35 -8.51 3.75 -22.23
C ILE A 35 -8.96 2.64 -23.18
N VAL A 36 -8.37 1.44 -23.09
CA VAL A 36 -8.73 0.29 -23.94
C VAL A 36 -10.21 -0.06 -23.79
N TRP A 37 -10.72 -0.14 -22.55
CA TRP A 37 -12.13 -0.44 -22.32
C TRP A 37 -13.07 0.65 -22.80
N LEU A 38 -12.69 1.93 -22.68
CA LEU A 38 -13.46 3.04 -23.22
C LEU A 38 -13.48 3.05 -24.76
N LEU A 39 -12.35 2.75 -25.41
CA LEU A 39 -12.28 2.62 -26.87
C LEU A 39 -13.14 1.47 -27.38
N LEU A 40 -13.13 0.32 -26.69
CA LEU A 40 -14.02 -0.81 -27.00
C LEU A 40 -15.49 -0.43 -26.82
N CYS A 41 -15.83 0.30 -25.76
CA CYS A 41 -17.18 0.80 -25.53
C CYS A 41 -17.66 1.70 -26.70
N ILE A 42 -16.86 2.69 -27.09
CA ILE A 42 -17.18 3.60 -28.19
C ILE A 42 -17.31 2.85 -29.52
N SER A 43 -16.35 1.97 -29.82
CA SER A 43 -16.36 1.17 -31.04
C SER A 43 -17.61 0.28 -31.11
N TYR A 44 -18.00 -0.32 -29.99
CA TYR A 44 -19.16 -1.18 -29.91
C TYR A 44 -20.48 -0.41 -30.10
N ILE A 45 -20.59 0.79 -29.51
CA ILE A 45 -21.78 1.66 -29.70
C ILE A 45 -21.93 2.08 -31.16
N ILE A 46 -20.84 2.34 -31.88
CA ILE A 46 -20.89 2.78 -33.29
C ILE A 46 -21.17 1.61 -34.24
N LEU A 47 -20.61 0.43 -33.98
CA LEU A 47 -20.63 -0.71 -34.92
C LEU A 47 -21.77 -1.69 -34.70
N SER A 48 -22.50 -1.61 -33.58
CA SER A 48 -23.52 -2.61 -33.23
C SER A 48 -24.83 -2.00 -32.79
N ASP A 49 -25.92 -2.42 -33.44
CA ASP A 49 -27.28 -1.93 -33.16
C ASP A 49 -28.02 -2.71 -32.06
N SER A 50 -27.51 -3.87 -31.61
CA SER A 50 -28.40 -4.85 -30.94
C SER A 50 -28.07 -5.25 -29.51
N ARG A 51 -26.90 -4.91 -28.93
CA ARG A 51 -26.54 -5.41 -27.57
C ARG A 51 -25.95 -4.36 -26.65
N ILE A 52 -26.79 -3.41 -26.24
CA ILE A 52 -26.40 -2.32 -25.32
C ILE A 52 -25.75 -2.80 -24.00
N TYR A 53 -26.09 -4.00 -23.52
CA TYR A 53 -25.51 -4.59 -22.32
C TYR A 53 -23.98 -4.77 -22.39
N ILE A 54 -23.44 -5.05 -23.58
CA ILE A 54 -21.99 -5.22 -23.77
C ILE A 54 -21.29 -3.85 -23.69
N SER A 55 -21.90 -2.79 -24.24
CA SER A 55 -21.42 -1.42 -24.06
C SER A 55 -21.38 -1.02 -22.60
N ILE A 56 -22.43 -1.35 -21.84
CA ILE A 56 -22.50 -1.07 -20.40
C ILE A 56 -21.36 -1.80 -19.67
N LEU A 57 -21.08 -3.06 -19.99
CA LEU A 57 -19.97 -3.81 -19.40
C LEU A 57 -18.62 -3.13 -19.66
N TYR A 58 -18.35 -2.74 -20.92
CA TYR A 58 -17.11 -2.04 -21.27
C TYR A 58 -17.00 -0.67 -20.59
N LEU A 59 -18.12 0.05 -20.47
CA LEU A 59 -18.17 1.31 -19.74
C LEU A 59 -17.85 1.12 -18.26
N VAL A 60 -18.47 0.13 -17.61
CA VAL A 60 -18.22 -0.18 -16.19
C VAL A 60 -16.77 -0.56 -15.96
N LEU A 61 -16.17 -1.38 -16.84
CA LEU A 61 -14.75 -1.74 -16.75
C LEU A 61 -13.85 -0.52 -16.93
N GLY A 62 -14.11 0.32 -17.94
CA GLY A 62 -13.37 1.56 -18.18
C GLY A 62 -13.42 2.50 -16.97
N LEU A 63 -14.60 2.73 -16.40
CA LEU A 63 -14.79 3.53 -15.20
C LEU A 63 -14.11 2.92 -13.98
N ASN A 64 -14.16 1.59 -13.82
CA ASN A 64 -13.51 0.91 -12.69
C ASN A 64 -11.98 1.11 -12.72
N TYR A 65 -11.34 0.87 -13.86
CA TYR A 65 -9.90 1.07 -14.00
C TYR A 65 -9.51 2.55 -13.93
N GLY A 66 -10.34 3.45 -14.46
CA GLY A 66 -10.16 4.89 -14.31
C GLY A 66 -10.24 5.34 -12.85
N PHE A 67 -11.21 4.84 -12.09
CA PHE A 67 -11.33 5.09 -10.66
C PHE A 67 -10.10 4.59 -9.88
N LEU A 68 -9.61 3.38 -10.19
CA LEU A 68 -8.39 2.85 -9.59
C LEU A 68 -7.18 3.74 -9.89
N PHE A 69 -7.04 4.22 -11.14
CA PHE A 69 -5.98 5.16 -11.52
C PHE A 69 -6.05 6.46 -10.71
N ILE A 70 -7.20 7.14 -10.71
CA ILE A 70 -7.41 8.39 -9.96
C ILE A 70 -7.05 8.18 -8.49
N LYS A 71 -7.56 7.12 -7.88
CA LYS A 71 -7.30 6.82 -6.47
C LYS A 71 -5.81 6.65 -6.19
N TYR A 72 -5.11 5.79 -6.93
CA TYR A 72 -3.68 5.55 -6.70
C TYR A 72 -2.78 6.71 -7.13
N TYR A 73 -3.27 7.62 -7.97
CA TYR A 73 -2.58 8.84 -8.37
C TYR A 73 -2.65 9.92 -7.28
N PHE A 74 -3.83 10.17 -6.72
CA PHE A 74 -4.04 11.23 -5.72
C PHE A 74 -3.72 10.80 -4.28
N PHE A 75 -4.00 9.55 -3.91
CA PHE A 75 -3.78 9.07 -2.55
C PHE A 75 -2.44 8.35 -2.41
N PRO A 76 -1.61 8.72 -1.42
CA PRO A 76 -0.35 8.03 -1.19
C PRO A 76 -0.60 6.61 -0.67
N TYR A 77 0.23 5.68 -1.13
CA TYR A 77 0.05 4.26 -0.93
C TYR A 77 0.32 3.83 0.51
N ILE A 78 1.42 4.34 1.10
CA ILE A 78 1.77 4.13 2.50
C ILE A 78 2.12 5.48 3.09
N LYS A 79 1.54 5.79 4.25
CA LYS A 79 1.97 6.91 5.09
C LYS A 79 2.46 6.36 6.42
N ILE A 80 3.60 6.85 6.87
CA ILE A 80 4.11 6.58 8.21
C ILE A 80 4.09 7.91 8.96
N GLU A 81 3.24 7.99 9.99
CA GLU A 81 3.06 9.18 10.83
C GLU A 81 2.87 8.74 12.27
N ASN A 82 3.58 9.37 13.22
CA ASN A 82 3.40 9.16 14.67
C ASN A 82 3.34 7.67 15.09
N ASN A 83 4.29 6.85 14.64
CA ASN A 83 4.34 5.41 14.88
C ASN A 83 3.20 4.57 14.27
N HIS A 84 2.35 5.17 13.45
CA HIS A 84 1.29 4.49 12.73
C HIS A 84 1.70 4.26 11.27
N LEU A 85 1.53 3.02 10.81
CA LEU A 85 1.60 2.66 9.40
C LEU A 85 0.18 2.69 8.83
N ILE A 86 -0.10 3.71 8.05
CA ILE A 86 -1.38 3.90 7.36
C ILE A 86 -1.22 3.38 5.94
N PHE A 87 -1.93 2.30 5.65
CA PHE A 87 -2.00 1.67 4.35
C PHE A 87 -3.29 2.07 3.63
N SER A 88 -3.19 2.99 2.68
CA SER A 88 -4.34 3.59 1.97
C SER A 88 -4.97 2.67 0.91
N LYS A 89 -4.86 1.35 1.06
CA LYS A 89 -5.63 0.39 0.26
C LYS A 89 -7.11 0.44 0.70
N PHE A 90 -8.01 -0.18 -0.06
CA PHE A 90 -9.40 -0.38 0.39
C PHE A 90 -9.56 -1.78 1.00
N PRO A 91 -10.14 -1.91 2.21
CA PRO A 91 -10.36 -0.85 3.20
C PRO A 91 -9.02 -0.27 3.70
N THR A 92 -9.03 1.00 4.10
CA THR A 92 -7.82 1.64 4.65
C THR A 92 -7.49 0.99 5.98
N LYS A 93 -6.27 0.48 6.09
CA LYS A 93 -5.80 -0.19 7.30
C LYS A 93 -4.79 0.70 7.99
N ASN A 94 -4.99 0.92 9.28
CA ASN A 94 -4.03 1.57 10.15
C ASN A 94 -3.48 0.51 11.11
N ILE A 95 -2.15 0.47 11.25
CA ILE A 95 -1.47 -0.40 12.20
C ILE A 95 -0.55 0.47 13.06
N ASP A 96 -0.67 0.35 14.38
CA ASP A 96 0.34 0.86 15.31
C ASP A 96 1.56 -0.07 15.27
N LEU A 97 2.71 0.51 14.95
CA LEU A 97 3.98 -0.20 14.86
C LEU A 97 4.43 -0.77 16.22
N ASN A 98 3.97 -0.19 17.33
CA ASN A 98 4.25 -0.71 18.67
C ASN A 98 3.52 -2.02 18.99
N GLN A 99 2.39 -2.25 18.32
CA GLN A 99 1.54 -3.43 18.49
C GLN A 99 1.85 -4.54 17.49
N VAL A 100 2.83 -4.33 16.60
CA VAL A 100 3.30 -5.36 15.67
C VAL A 100 3.91 -6.50 16.48
N THR A 101 3.32 -7.68 16.34
CA THR A 101 3.82 -8.90 16.98
C THR A 101 4.70 -9.70 16.04
N THR A 102 4.35 -9.70 14.75
CA THR A 102 5.07 -10.45 13.73
C THR A 102 5.37 -9.59 12.52
N LEU A 103 6.62 -9.61 12.09
CA LEU A 103 7.09 -9.00 10.86
C LEU A 103 7.75 -10.08 10.00
N LYS A 104 7.30 -10.24 8.75
CA LYS A 104 7.81 -11.27 7.84
C LYS A 104 7.96 -10.72 6.43
N TYR A 105 8.99 -11.16 5.73
CA TYR A 105 9.13 -10.94 4.30
C TYR A 105 9.00 -12.27 3.58
N PHE A 106 8.00 -12.41 2.71
CA PHE A 106 7.75 -13.64 1.98
C PHE A 106 7.37 -13.36 0.53
N ALA A 107 8.03 -14.05 -0.41
CA ALA A 107 7.75 -13.99 -1.85
C ALA A 107 7.67 -12.57 -2.46
N GLY A 108 8.41 -11.60 -1.92
CA GLY A 108 8.35 -10.21 -2.40
C GLY A 108 7.30 -9.34 -1.70
N ASP A 109 6.64 -9.86 -0.67
CA ASP A 109 5.66 -9.13 0.12
C ASP A 109 6.17 -8.89 1.54
N TYR A 110 6.01 -7.66 2.02
CA TYR A 110 6.23 -7.29 3.43
C TYR A 110 4.94 -7.52 4.20
N VAL A 111 4.99 -8.33 5.25
CA VAL A 111 3.85 -8.70 6.08
C VAL A 111 4.03 -8.10 7.46
N PHE A 112 3.09 -7.24 7.83
CA PHE A 112 2.96 -6.65 9.16
C PHE A 112 1.74 -7.29 9.82
N GLU A 113 1.94 -7.93 10.96
CA GLU A 113 0.91 -8.64 11.69
C GLU A 113 0.87 -8.15 13.14
N THR A 114 -0.33 -7.80 13.56
CA THR A 114 -0.71 -7.41 14.92
C THR A 114 -1.72 -8.42 15.45
N ASN A 115 -2.07 -8.32 16.73
CA ASN A 115 -3.10 -9.20 17.33
C ASN A 115 -4.47 -9.07 16.65
N GLU A 116 -4.79 -7.92 16.07
CA GLU A 116 -6.11 -7.62 15.51
C GLU A 116 -6.13 -7.57 13.98
N ALA A 117 -4.99 -7.30 13.35
CA ALA A 117 -4.92 -7.02 11.93
C ALA A 117 -3.63 -7.49 11.25
N LYS A 118 -3.79 -7.92 10.00
CA LYS A 118 -2.72 -8.24 9.07
C LYS A 118 -2.72 -7.29 7.87
N VAL A 119 -1.55 -6.72 7.57
CA VAL A 119 -1.29 -5.88 6.40
C VAL A 119 -0.18 -6.51 5.57
N VAL A 120 -0.47 -6.69 4.28
CA VAL A 120 0.48 -7.22 3.30
C VAL A 120 0.76 -6.13 2.28
N ILE A 121 2.04 -5.78 2.15
CA ILE A 121 2.53 -4.73 1.26
C ILE A 121 3.42 -5.40 0.21
N PRO A 122 2.94 -5.55 -1.03
CA PRO A 122 3.78 -6.05 -2.09
C PRO A 122 4.89 -5.07 -2.44
N LYS A 123 6.14 -5.53 -2.47
CA LYS A 123 7.31 -4.72 -2.87
C LYS A 123 7.12 -4.06 -4.24
N ASN A 124 6.44 -4.77 -5.14
CA ASN A 124 6.14 -4.28 -6.48
C ASN A 124 5.16 -3.10 -6.53
N SER A 125 4.43 -2.85 -5.45
CA SER A 125 3.49 -1.72 -5.34
C SER A 125 4.14 -0.44 -4.84
N ILE A 126 5.35 -0.52 -4.28
CA ILE A 126 6.13 0.64 -3.85
C ILE A 126 6.94 1.18 -5.04
N LYS A 127 6.96 2.52 -5.21
CA LYS A 127 7.77 3.19 -6.23
C LYS A 127 9.24 2.76 -6.11
N LYS A 128 9.85 2.35 -7.23
CA LYS A 128 11.21 1.76 -7.27
C LYS A 128 12.25 2.60 -6.53
N THR A 129 12.24 3.92 -6.72
CA THR A 129 13.17 4.87 -6.08
C THR A 129 13.00 4.97 -4.56
N GLN A 130 11.88 4.52 -4.00
CA GLN A 130 11.60 4.56 -2.56
C GLN A 130 11.72 3.17 -1.91
N ARG A 131 12.00 2.12 -2.69
CA ARG A 131 12.05 0.73 -2.19
C ARG A 131 13.18 0.53 -1.20
N GLU A 132 14.39 0.98 -1.50
CA GLU A 132 15.55 0.84 -0.60
C GLU A 132 15.28 1.53 0.75
N ARG A 133 14.72 2.74 0.71
CA ARG A 133 14.32 3.46 1.93
C ARG A 133 13.25 2.71 2.73
N PHE A 134 12.31 2.06 2.05
CA PHE A 134 11.31 1.22 2.70
C PHE A 134 11.91 -0.05 3.29
N GLU A 135 12.87 -0.68 2.61
CA GLU A 135 13.57 -1.87 3.10
C GLU A 135 14.42 -1.57 4.34
N HIS A 136 15.11 -0.43 4.36
CA HIS A 136 15.82 0.03 5.56
C HIS A 136 14.85 0.25 6.73
N PHE A 137 13.70 0.89 6.46
CA PHE A 137 12.65 1.05 7.46
C PHE A 137 12.14 -0.30 7.97
N PHE A 138 11.80 -1.23 7.08
CA PHE A 138 11.33 -2.57 7.44
C PHE A 138 12.33 -3.30 8.34
N LYS A 139 13.62 -3.32 7.95
CA LYS A 139 14.69 -3.94 8.76
C LYS A 139 14.89 -3.27 10.12
N SER A 140 14.69 -1.95 10.23
CA SER A 140 14.77 -1.28 11.54
C SER A 140 13.68 -1.76 12.51
N ILE A 141 12.46 -2.00 12.02
CA ILE A 141 11.37 -2.55 12.84
C ILE A 141 11.64 -4.01 13.19
N GLU A 142 12.16 -4.80 12.24
CA GLU A 142 12.54 -6.20 12.46
C GLU A 142 13.56 -6.35 13.60
N ASN A 143 14.61 -5.52 13.58
CA ASN A 143 15.65 -5.52 14.61
C ASN A 143 15.10 -5.10 15.99
N ASP A 144 14.22 -4.10 16.04
CA ASP A 144 13.58 -3.66 17.29
C ASP A 144 12.69 -4.76 17.89
N LEU A 145 11.97 -5.50 17.04
CA LEU A 145 11.18 -6.66 17.48
C LEU A 145 12.06 -7.80 17.98
N ALA A 146 13.17 -8.10 17.30
CA ALA A 146 14.12 -9.13 17.73
C ALA A 146 14.72 -8.80 19.11
N GLN A 147 15.09 -7.53 19.34
CA GLN A 147 15.59 -7.06 20.64
C GLN A 147 14.54 -7.17 21.75
N LYS A 148 13.26 -6.89 21.45
CA LYS A 148 12.17 -7.02 22.42
C LYS A 148 11.93 -8.48 22.85
N HIS A 149 12.14 -9.43 21.95
CA HIS A 149 11.99 -10.86 22.24
C HIS A 149 13.21 -11.49 22.93
N SER A 150 14.41 -10.90 22.80
CA SER A 150 15.62 -11.42 23.49
C SER A 150 15.77 -10.96 24.94
N VAL A 151 14.93 -10.04 25.41
CA VAL A 151 14.98 -9.46 26.77
C VAL A 151 13.94 -10.12 27.71
N HIS A 152 13.13 -11.05 27.18
CA HIS A 152 12.22 -11.91 27.93
C HIS A 152 12.70 -13.36 27.90
#